data_AF-V2WXF5-F1
#
_entry.id   AF-V2WXF5-F1
#
_cell.length_a   1.000
_cell.length_b   1.000
_cell.length_c   1.000
_cell.angle_alpha   90.00
_cell.angle_beta   90.00
_cell.angle_gamma   90.00
#
_symmetry.space_group_name_H-M   'P 1'
#
loop_
_entity.id
_entity.type
_entity.pdbx_description
1 polymer ?
#
loop_
_entity_poly.entity_id
_entity_poly.type
_entity_poly.pdbx_seq_one_letter_code
_entity_poly.pdbx_strand_id
1 'polypeptide(L)'
;MPAAGKDISIEIMNATTSLVPRAVVGPLEKFALRLGLTKLPAHIPTLICSFFLFLFIHQVAAPLISPIVASESWSKLRGRRGRNNWCIHIVSQVHVLVCVPLALRALYLPALDKDRAFGWDDRVGTLTAFSLGYFLWDSLDAIVNFEDPGFVAHGVACSMIYLLAFNPFLAYYAARCLLWETSTIFLNIHWFCDKTNNSGGILQLINGVFLLASFLGVRIIHGSWVSWNFWNTLRDVKDNVPLTFVLVYGVGNILLNGLNWIWFSKMVTALQKRFKQPKAAAAVLSNGVPKKVDKIAKME
;
A
#
# COMPACT_ATOMS: atom_id res chain seq x y z
N MET A 1 22.49 -7.63 25.00
CA MET A 1 22.76 -6.83 23.79
C MET A 1 22.61 -7.76 22.60
N PRO A 2 21.62 -7.59 21.71
CA PRO A 2 21.60 -8.39 20.49
C PRO A 2 22.80 -7.97 19.63
N ALA A 3 23.45 -8.97 19.03
CA ALA A 3 24.68 -8.82 18.25
C ALA A 3 24.55 -7.71 17.20
N ALA A 4 25.63 -6.95 17.01
CA ALA A 4 25.77 -5.93 15.98
C ALA A 4 25.79 -6.57 14.57
N GLY A 5 24.65 -7.14 14.16
CA GLY A 5 24.36 -7.34 12.75
C GLY A 5 24.26 -5.96 12.09
N LYS A 6 24.87 -5.81 10.92
CA LYS A 6 24.73 -4.59 10.12
C LYS A 6 23.23 -4.30 9.91
N ASP A 7 22.81 -3.07 10.21
CA ASP A 7 21.42 -2.67 10.02
C ASP A 7 21.11 -2.62 8.52
N ILE A 8 20.17 -3.44 8.07
CA ILE A 8 19.82 -3.57 6.65
C ILE A 8 19.42 -2.23 6.01
N SER A 9 18.86 -1.29 6.77
CA SER A 9 18.47 0.03 6.25
C SER A 9 19.72 0.82 5.89
N ILE A 10 20.76 0.73 6.71
CA ILE A 10 22.06 1.35 6.46
C ILE A 10 22.76 0.66 5.29
N GLU A 11 22.64 -0.66 5.16
CA GLU A 11 23.18 -1.38 3.99
C GLU A 11 22.50 -0.97 2.69
N ILE A 12 21.16 -0.82 2.68
CA ILE A 12 20.41 -0.31 1.53
C ILE A 12 20.88 1.10 1.17
N MET A 13 21.03 1.99 2.16
CA MET A 13 21.50 3.35 1.93
C MET A 13 22.91 3.37 1.31
N ASN A 14 23.83 2.56 1.82
CA ASN A 14 25.20 2.47 1.30
C ASN A 14 25.23 1.87 -0.12
N ALA A 15 24.47 0.79 -0.35
CA ALA A 15 24.39 0.13 -1.65
C ALA A 15 23.77 1.04 -2.73
N THR A 16 22.75 1.82 -2.39
CA THR A 16 22.14 2.74 -3.34
C THR A 16 23.04 3.94 -3.64
N THR A 17 23.78 4.42 -2.63
CA THR A 17 24.77 5.50 -2.80
C THR A 17 25.86 5.13 -3.80
N SER A 18 26.31 3.87 -3.84
CA SER A 18 27.31 3.41 -4.81
C SER A 18 26.75 3.23 -6.24
N LEU A 19 25.44 3.08 -6.39
CA LEU A 19 24.78 2.86 -7.69
C LEU A 19 24.46 4.16 -8.43
N VAL A 20 24.28 5.28 -7.73
CA VAL A 20 23.84 6.55 -8.35
C VAL A 20 25.01 7.52 -8.46
N PRO A 21 25.40 7.93 -9.69
CA PRO A 21 26.51 8.86 -9.88
C PRO A 21 26.30 10.21 -9.19
N ARG A 22 27.35 10.76 -8.59
CA ARG A 22 27.33 12.10 -7.94
C ARG A 22 26.89 13.23 -8.89
N ALA A 23 27.14 13.09 -10.19
CA ALA A 23 26.67 14.04 -11.20
C ALA A 23 25.14 14.13 -11.27
N VAL A 24 24.42 13.04 -10.98
CA VAL A 24 22.95 13.00 -10.90
C VAL A 24 22.48 13.51 -9.53
N VAL A 25 23.15 13.09 -8.45
CA VAL A 25 22.72 13.39 -7.08
C VAL A 25 22.97 14.85 -6.69
N GLY A 26 24.12 15.43 -7.07
CA GLY A 26 24.56 16.75 -6.60
C GLY A 26 23.58 17.91 -6.90
N PRO A 27 23.00 18.03 -8.11
CA PRO A 27 21.97 19.02 -8.39
C PRO A 27 20.71 18.84 -7.52
N LEU A 28 20.30 17.59 -7.29
CA LEU A 28 19.12 17.26 -6.50
C LEU A 28 19.34 17.55 -5.01
N GLU A 29 20.53 17.29 -4.47
CA GLU A 29 20.90 17.66 -3.09
C GLU A 29 20.75 19.17 -2.87
N LYS A 30 21.31 19.97 -3.79
CA LYS A 30 21.21 21.44 -3.72
C LYS A 30 19.76 21.91 -3.79
N PHE A 31 18.96 21.28 -4.64
CA PHE A 31 17.54 21.60 -4.75
C PHE A 31 16.76 21.24 -3.47
N ALA A 32 16.99 20.05 -2.92
CA ALA A 32 16.37 19.60 -1.68
C ALA A 32 16.67 20.54 -0.50
N LEU A 33 17.93 20.97 -0.36
CA LEU A 33 18.34 21.92 0.67
C LEU A 33 17.66 23.29 0.53
N ARG A 34 17.46 23.78 -0.71
CA ARG A 34 16.72 25.03 -0.96
C ARG A 34 15.25 24.95 -0.54
N LEU A 35 14.66 23.76 -0.60
CA LEU A 35 13.28 23.50 -0.14
C LEU A 35 13.19 23.20 1.36
N GLY A 36 14.30 23.22 2.10
CA GLY A 36 14.33 22.89 3.52
C GLY A 36 14.24 21.39 3.83
N LEU A 37 14.35 20.52 2.81
CA LEU A 37 14.34 19.06 2.97
C LEU A 37 15.71 18.56 3.43
N THR A 38 16.14 19.01 4.62
CA THR A 38 17.53 18.88 5.10
C THR A 38 18.03 17.45 5.22
N LYS A 39 17.14 16.46 5.37
CA LYS A 39 17.50 15.04 5.46
C LYS A 39 17.44 14.30 4.12
N LEU A 40 16.76 14.86 3.12
CA LEU A 40 16.61 14.20 1.81
C LEU A 40 17.95 13.93 1.11
N PRO A 41 18.97 14.82 1.13
CA PRO A 41 20.24 14.60 0.43
C PRO A 41 20.86 13.22 0.63
N ALA A 42 20.92 12.74 1.88
CA ALA A 42 21.50 11.44 2.21
C ALA A 42 20.69 10.24 1.64
N HIS A 43 19.43 10.46 1.28
CA HIS A 43 18.52 9.41 0.84
C HIS A 43 18.04 9.57 -0.62
N ILE A 44 18.54 10.58 -1.35
CA ILE A 44 18.28 10.75 -2.79
C ILE A 44 18.66 9.48 -3.59
N PRO A 45 19.81 8.82 -3.35
CA PRO A 45 20.12 7.59 -4.05
C PRO A 45 19.08 6.48 -3.81
N THR A 46 18.66 6.29 -2.56
CA THR A 46 17.60 5.33 -2.19
C THR A 46 16.29 5.65 -2.89
N LEU A 47 15.89 6.92 -2.93
CA LEU A 47 14.68 7.40 -3.59
C LEU A 47 14.71 7.06 -5.10
N ILE A 48 15.81 7.41 -5.78
CA ILE A 48 15.99 7.19 -7.22
C ILE A 48 15.98 5.69 -7.52
N CYS A 49 16.81 4.91 -6.82
CA CYS A 49 16.86 3.47 -7.01
C CYS A 49 15.51 2.81 -6.77
N SER A 50 14.76 3.27 -5.75
CA SER A 50 13.42 2.76 -5.47
C SER A 50 12.43 3.05 -6.60
N PHE A 51 12.35 4.31 -7.07
CA PHE A 51 11.47 4.67 -8.19
C PHE A 51 11.76 3.84 -9.45
N PHE A 52 13.04 3.74 -9.82
CA PHE A 52 13.45 2.97 -11.00
C PHE A 52 13.32 1.46 -10.81
N LEU A 53 13.47 0.94 -9.59
CA LEU A 53 13.18 -0.47 -9.28
C LEU A 53 11.71 -0.78 -9.58
N PHE A 54 10.77 0.01 -9.07
CA PHE A 54 9.35 -0.24 -9.28
C PHE A 54 8.92 0.02 -10.73
N LEU A 55 9.51 1.02 -11.40
CA LEU A 55 9.33 1.21 -12.84
C LEU A 55 9.82 0.01 -13.66
N PHE A 56 11.01 -0.52 -13.33
CA PHE A 56 11.57 -1.70 -13.98
C PHE A 56 10.72 -2.95 -13.73
N ILE A 57 10.26 -3.17 -12.48
CA ILE A 57 9.36 -4.28 -12.16
C ILE A 57 8.08 -4.15 -12.98
N HIS A 58 7.48 -2.95 -13.04
CA HIS A 58 6.25 -2.73 -13.77
C HIS A 58 6.43 -2.96 -15.27
N GLN A 59 7.37 -2.27 -15.91
CA GLN A 59 7.43 -2.18 -17.36
C GLN A 59 8.23 -3.31 -18.01
N VAL A 60 9.09 -3.99 -17.25
CA VAL A 60 10.02 -4.99 -17.81
C VAL A 60 9.84 -6.34 -17.11
N ALA A 61 10.13 -6.43 -15.81
CA ALA A 61 10.20 -7.74 -15.15
C ALA A 61 8.84 -8.45 -15.09
N ALA A 62 7.78 -7.76 -14.65
CA ALA A 62 6.45 -8.35 -14.52
C ALA A 62 5.88 -8.81 -15.88
N PRO A 63 5.91 -8.02 -16.97
CA PRO A 63 5.44 -8.45 -18.29
C PRO A 63 6.23 -9.60 -18.89
N LEU A 64 7.53 -9.73 -18.59
CA LEU A 64 8.37 -10.82 -19.09
C LEU A 64 8.16 -12.12 -18.31
N ILE A 65 7.98 -12.03 -17.00
CA ILE A 65 7.85 -13.20 -16.12
C ILE A 65 6.41 -13.75 -16.12
N SER A 66 5.39 -12.87 -16.15
CA SER A 66 3.99 -13.28 -16.01
C SER A 66 3.49 -14.30 -17.05
N PRO A 67 3.84 -14.21 -18.35
CA PRO A 67 3.49 -15.23 -19.34
C PRO A 67 4.11 -16.61 -19.06
N ILE A 68 5.21 -16.66 -18.31
CA ILE A 68 5.93 -17.90 -17.99
C ILE A 68 5.30 -18.56 -16.76
N VAL A 69 5.10 -17.78 -15.68
CA VAL A 69 4.62 -18.31 -14.39
C VAL A 69 3.10 -18.48 -14.31
N ALA A 70 2.35 -17.72 -15.11
CA ALA A 70 0.89 -17.70 -15.11
C ALA A 70 0.34 -17.60 -16.53
N SER A 71 0.85 -18.43 -17.44
CA SER A 71 0.57 -18.41 -18.88
C SER A 71 -0.92 -18.36 -19.21
N GLU A 72 -1.72 -19.25 -18.59
CA GLU A 72 -3.16 -19.34 -18.81
C GLU A 72 -3.87 -18.03 -18.38
N SER A 73 -3.65 -17.58 -17.15
CA SER A 73 -4.24 -16.34 -16.62
C SER A 73 -3.82 -15.12 -17.41
N TRP A 74 -2.54 -15.00 -17.74
CA TRP A 74 -1.99 -13.88 -18.50
C TRP A 74 -2.59 -13.79 -19.90
N SER A 75 -2.76 -14.93 -20.58
CA SER A 75 -3.38 -14.99 -21.92
C SER A 75 -4.85 -14.51 -21.92
N LYS A 76 -5.56 -14.70 -20.80
CA LYS A 76 -6.95 -14.28 -20.62
C LYS A 76 -7.11 -12.78 -20.33
N LEU A 77 -6.05 -12.08 -19.92
CA LEU A 77 -6.10 -10.64 -19.64
C LEU A 77 -6.33 -9.86 -20.93
N ARG A 78 -7.48 -9.18 -21.01
CA ARG A 78 -7.86 -8.36 -22.16
C ARG A 78 -7.35 -6.93 -22.02
N GLY A 79 -6.68 -6.45 -23.07
CA GLY A 79 -6.29 -5.06 -23.23
C GLY A 79 -5.15 -4.59 -22.32
N ARG A 80 -4.69 -3.36 -22.57
CA ARG A 80 -3.60 -2.71 -21.83
C ARG A 80 -3.92 -2.57 -20.34
N ARG A 81 -5.15 -2.17 -20.01
CA ARG A 81 -5.58 -1.95 -18.61
C ARG A 81 -5.54 -3.24 -17.77
N GLY A 82 -5.98 -4.37 -18.33
CA GLY A 82 -5.96 -5.64 -17.62
C GLY A 82 -4.54 -6.10 -17.27
N ARG A 83 -3.60 -5.92 -18.21
CA ARG A 83 -2.17 -6.22 -18.00
C ARG A 83 -1.50 -5.23 -17.05
N ASN A 84 -1.81 -3.94 -17.16
CA ASN A 84 -1.37 -2.91 -16.20
C ASN A 84 -1.77 -3.31 -14.78
N ASN A 85 -3.07 -3.59 -14.59
CA ASN A 85 -3.60 -3.97 -13.29
C ASN A 85 -2.91 -5.22 -12.71
N TRP A 86 -2.59 -6.21 -13.55
CA TRP A 86 -1.79 -7.36 -13.13
C TRP A 86 -0.39 -6.96 -12.66
N CYS A 87 0.31 -6.16 -13.45
CA CYS A 87 1.68 -5.76 -13.14
C CYS A 87 1.77 -4.87 -11.91
N ILE A 88 0.84 -3.92 -11.71
CA ILE A 88 0.85 -3.08 -10.49
C ILE A 88 0.62 -3.89 -9.21
N HIS A 89 -0.14 -4.99 -9.25
CA HIS A 89 -0.29 -5.90 -8.11
C HIS A 89 1.02 -6.64 -7.78
N ILE A 90 1.85 -6.94 -8.79
CA ILE A 90 3.21 -7.47 -8.56
C ILE A 90 4.09 -6.40 -7.92
N VAL A 91 4.07 -5.18 -8.45
CA VAL A 91 4.89 -4.07 -7.96
C VAL A 91 4.55 -3.74 -6.50
N SER A 92 3.26 -3.58 -6.18
CA SER A 92 2.81 -3.31 -4.82
C SER A 92 3.11 -4.48 -3.88
N GLN A 93 3.03 -5.74 -4.36
CA GLN A 93 3.43 -6.90 -3.57
C GLN A 93 4.92 -6.87 -3.19
N VAL A 94 5.80 -6.49 -4.12
CA VAL A 94 7.24 -6.35 -3.84
C VAL A 94 7.49 -5.22 -2.84
N HIS A 95 6.81 -4.08 -3.01
CA HIS A 95 6.95 -2.95 -2.07
C HIS A 95 6.61 -3.36 -0.64
N VAL A 96 5.46 -4.00 -0.41
CA VAL A 96 5.02 -4.32 0.94
C VAL A 96 5.83 -5.42 1.62
N LEU A 97 6.42 -6.34 0.84
CA LEU A 97 7.34 -7.36 1.37
C LEU A 97 8.67 -6.76 1.85
N VAL A 98 9.01 -5.54 1.43
CA VAL A 98 10.20 -4.83 1.89
C VAL A 98 9.85 -3.74 2.92
N CYS A 99 8.83 -2.93 2.64
CA CYS A 99 8.51 -1.78 3.48
C CYS A 99 7.98 -2.19 4.86
N VAL A 100 7.19 -3.27 4.97
CA VAL A 100 6.61 -3.70 6.24
C VAL A 100 7.71 -4.18 7.22
N PRO A 101 8.64 -5.08 6.83
CA PRO A 101 9.77 -5.44 7.70
C PRO A 101 10.64 -4.24 8.11
N LEU A 102 10.90 -3.31 7.20
CA LEU A 102 11.67 -2.10 7.50
C LEU A 102 10.92 -1.18 8.48
N ALA A 103 9.61 -1.00 8.29
CA ALA A 103 8.74 -0.25 9.19
C ALA A 103 8.70 -0.84 10.60
N LEU A 104 8.57 -2.16 10.72
CA LEU A 104 8.59 -2.85 12.02
C LEU A 104 9.92 -2.62 12.77
N ARG A 105 11.06 -2.63 12.06
CA ARG A 105 12.38 -2.34 12.65
C ARG A 105 12.52 -0.87 13.06
N ALA A 106 11.83 0.04 12.37
CA ALA A 106 11.87 1.47 12.66
C ALA A 106 10.93 1.92 13.80
N LEU A 107 10.06 1.05 14.33
CA LEU A 107 9.07 1.43 15.35
C LEU A 107 9.69 1.91 16.66
N TYR A 108 10.79 1.28 17.08
CA TYR A 108 11.38 1.45 18.41
C TYR A 108 12.73 2.17 18.37
N LEU A 109 12.93 3.02 17.36
CA LEU A 109 14.13 3.83 17.25
C LEU A 109 14.15 4.89 18.36
N PRO A 110 15.16 4.89 19.26
CA PRO A 110 15.15 5.76 20.44
C PRO A 110 15.04 7.25 20.10
N ALA A 111 15.62 7.67 18.98
CA ALA A 111 15.54 9.06 18.53
C ALA A 111 14.11 9.50 18.20
N LEU A 112 13.28 8.59 17.68
CA LEU A 112 11.88 8.87 17.34
C LEU A 112 10.97 8.87 18.57
N ASP A 113 11.26 8.03 19.56
CA ASP A 113 10.51 8.01 20.82
C ASP A 113 10.82 9.22 21.71
N LYS A 114 12.07 9.72 21.66
CA LYS A 114 12.50 10.91 22.40
C LYS A 114 11.79 12.18 21.93
N ASP A 115 11.57 12.31 20.62
CA ASP A 115 10.84 13.42 20.03
C ASP A 115 10.00 12.92 18.85
N ARG A 116 8.68 12.81 19.07
CA ARG A 116 7.75 12.31 18.06
C ARG A 116 7.51 13.29 16.91
N ALA A 117 7.79 14.57 17.13
CA ALA A 117 7.60 15.62 16.13
C ALA A 117 8.83 15.78 15.24
N PHE A 118 10.02 15.88 15.82
CA PHE A 118 11.25 16.24 15.10
C PHE A 118 12.38 15.21 15.19
N GLY A 119 12.16 14.12 15.94
CA GLY A 119 13.11 13.02 16.03
C GLY A 119 13.42 12.43 14.65
N TRP A 120 14.70 12.15 14.41
CA TRP A 120 15.19 11.61 13.14
C TRP A 120 16.20 10.48 13.36
N ASP A 121 16.16 9.50 12.47
CA ASP A 121 17.14 8.42 12.36
C ASP A 121 17.25 8.00 10.89
N ASP A 122 18.46 7.79 10.38
CA ASP A 122 18.67 7.49 8.95
C ASP A 122 18.05 6.14 8.53
N ARG A 123 17.75 5.25 9.49
CA ARG A 123 17.02 4.01 9.22
C ARG A 123 15.57 4.29 8.82
N VAL A 124 14.88 5.20 9.52
CA VAL A 124 13.53 5.62 9.10
C VAL A 124 13.59 6.50 7.85
N GLY A 125 14.67 7.27 7.66
CA GLY A 125 14.92 8.01 6.42
C GLY A 125 15.03 7.09 5.20
N THR A 126 15.74 5.96 5.34
CA THR A 126 15.90 4.95 4.27
C THR A 126 14.56 4.28 3.95
N LEU A 127 13.81 3.85 4.98
CA LEU A 127 12.44 3.34 4.80
C LEU A 127 11.55 4.36 4.07
N THR A 128 11.61 5.63 4.49
CA THR A 128 10.81 6.71 3.94
C THR A 128 11.18 6.98 2.48
N ALA A 129 12.47 7.00 2.12
CA ALA A 129 12.90 7.18 0.74
C ALA A 129 12.53 6.00 -0.16
N PHE A 130 12.65 4.77 0.35
CA PHE A 130 12.20 3.58 -0.35
C PHE A 130 10.70 3.66 -0.67
N SER A 131 9.86 3.92 0.34
CA SER A 131 8.42 4.05 0.13
C SER A 131 8.03 5.29 -0.69
N LEU A 132 8.75 6.40 -0.57
CA LEU A 132 8.50 7.58 -1.40
C LEU A 132 8.74 7.29 -2.88
N GLY A 133 9.80 6.54 -3.22
CA GLY A 133 10.05 6.11 -4.59
C GLY A 133 8.91 5.26 -5.16
N TYR A 134 8.35 4.37 -4.33
CA TYR A 134 7.14 3.62 -4.66
C TYR A 134 5.93 4.53 -4.90
N PHE A 135 5.61 5.42 -3.95
CA PHE A 135 4.41 6.26 -4.07
C PHE A 135 4.49 7.25 -5.22
N LEU A 136 5.68 7.74 -5.57
CA LEU A 136 5.87 8.57 -6.77
C LEU A 136 5.59 7.76 -8.05
N TRP A 137 6.08 6.52 -8.12
CA TRP A 137 5.77 5.62 -9.23
C TRP A 137 4.27 5.27 -9.28
N ASP A 138 3.67 4.94 -8.14
CA ASP A 138 2.25 4.58 -8.02
C ASP A 138 1.34 5.74 -8.43
N SER A 139 1.68 6.97 -8.01
CA SER A 139 0.98 8.19 -8.42
C SER A 139 1.07 8.41 -9.92
N LEU A 140 2.27 8.27 -10.49
CA LEU A 140 2.49 8.43 -11.93
C LEU A 140 1.65 7.40 -12.71
N ASP A 141 1.67 6.14 -12.29
CA ASP A 141 0.93 5.08 -12.97
C ASP A 141 -0.58 5.30 -12.89
N ALA A 142 -1.09 5.63 -11.69
CA ALA A 142 -2.50 5.87 -11.45
C ALA A 142 -3.03 7.06 -12.25
N ILE A 143 -2.23 8.12 -12.40
CA ILE A 143 -2.55 9.30 -13.22
C ILE A 143 -2.55 8.94 -14.72
N VAL A 144 -1.50 8.27 -15.21
CA VAL A 144 -1.33 7.95 -16.63
C VAL A 144 -2.38 6.95 -17.13
N ASN A 145 -2.72 5.95 -16.31
CA ASN A 145 -3.68 4.91 -16.67
C ASN A 145 -5.12 5.22 -16.21
N PHE A 146 -5.35 6.41 -15.64
CA PHE A 146 -6.65 6.88 -15.12
C PHE A 146 -7.33 5.83 -14.24
N GLU A 147 -6.63 5.41 -13.18
CA GLU A 147 -7.21 4.54 -12.17
C GLU A 147 -8.25 5.27 -11.31
N ASP A 148 -8.91 4.55 -10.41
CA ASP A 148 -9.96 5.12 -9.56
C ASP A 148 -9.45 6.36 -8.79
N PRO A 149 -10.23 7.47 -8.73
CA PRO A 149 -9.78 8.73 -8.14
C PRO A 149 -9.31 8.60 -6.68
N GLY A 150 -9.82 7.63 -5.92
CA GLY A 150 -9.37 7.36 -4.57
C GLY A 150 -7.93 6.86 -4.52
N PHE A 151 -7.51 6.03 -5.48
CA PHE A 151 -6.12 5.57 -5.58
C PHE A 151 -5.18 6.68 -6.05
N VAL A 152 -5.61 7.53 -7.00
CA VAL A 152 -4.84 8.71 -7.41
C VAL A 152 -4.62 9.65 -6.21
N ALA A 153 -5.69 9.95 -5.48
CA ALA A 153 -5.63 10.81 -4.30
C ALA A 153 -4.74 10.20 -3.20
N HIS A 154 -4.82 8.89 -2.99
CA HIS A 154 -3.96 8.16 -2.06
C HIS A 154 -2.48 8.30 -2.43
N GLY A 155 -2.10 7.94 -3.66
CA GLY A 155 -0.70 7.97 -4.10
C GLY A 155 -0.09 9.37 -4.00
N VAL A 156 -0.82 10.39 -4.45
CA VAL A 156 -0.36 11.79 -4.40
C VAL A 156 -0.22 12.27 -2.95
N ALA A 157 -1.20 11.97 -2.10
CA ALA A 157 -1.13 12.34 -0.69
C ALA A 157 0.06 11.67 0.01
N CYS A 158 0.26 10.36 -0.19
CA CYS A 158 1.41 9.62 0.31
C CYS A 158 2.74 10.22 -0.18
N SER A 159 2.86 10.50 -1.48
CA SER A 159 4.06 11.11 -2.05
C SER A 159 4.40 12.44 -1.39
N MET A 160 3.40 13.30 -1.18
CA MET A 160 3.62 14.60 -0.53
C MET A 160 4.05 14.47 0.93
N ILE A 161 3.34 13.67 1.74
CA ILE A 161 3.64 13.56 3.18
C ILE A 161 5.00 12.89 3.45
N TYR A 162 5.41 11.90 2.64
CA TYR A 162 6.71 11.25 2.80
C TYR A 162 7.86 12.09 2.24
N LEU A 163 7.62 12.93 1.21
CA LEU A 163 8.60 13.91 0.75
C LEU A 163 8.85 14.99 1.81
N LEU A 164 7.79 15.54 2.40
CA LEU A 164 7.92 16.59 3.40
C LEU A 164 8.53 16.11 4.72
N ALA A 165 8.48 14.81 5.02
CA ALA A 165 9.06 14.23 6.22
C ALA A 165 10.59 14.47 6.30
N PHE A 166 11.25 14.67 5.15
CA PHE A 166 12.68 14.97 5.09
C PHE A 166 13.06 16.41 5.50
N ASN A 167 12.09 17.31 5.67
CA ASN A 167 12.28 18.44 6.57
C ASN A 167 11.91 17.91 7.96
N PRO A 168 12.88 17.41 8.74
CA PRO A 168 12.77 16.33 9.72
C PRO A 168 11.54 16.47 10.63
N PHE A 169 10.42 15.98 10.16
CA PHE A 169 9.11 16.22 10.76
C PHE A 169 8.27 14.96 10.63
N LEU A 170 7.75 14.50 11.77
CA LEU A 170 6.86 13.36 11.91
C LEU A 170 7.41 12.03 11.37
N ALA A 171 8.75 11.86 11.36
CA ALA A 171 9.38 10.59 10.97
C ALA A 171 8.93 9.43 11.89
N TYR A 172 8.63 9.71 13.16
CA TYR A 172 7.97 8.78 14.09
C TYR A 172 6.68 8.18 13.53
N TYR A 173 5.86 9.01 12.91
CA TYR A 173 4.57 8.64 12.32
C TYR A 173 4.74 8.02 10.94
N ALA A 174 5.75 8.43 10.16
CA ALA A 174 6.05 7.83 8.86
C ALA A 174 6.21 6.30 8.96
N ALA A 175 7.04 5.80 9.88
CA ALA A 175 7.21 4.36 10.09
C ALA A 175 5.90 3.64 10.48
N ARG A 176 5.11 4.27 11.36
CA ARG A 176 3.86 3.69 11.87
C ARG A 176 2.74 3.67 10.83
N CYS A 177 2.61 4.73 10.03
CA CYS A 177 1.65 4.80 8.94
C CYS A 177 2.01 3.80 7.82
N LEU A 178 3.30 3.53 7.56
CA LEU A 178 3.70 2.53 6.57
C LEU A 178 3.28 1.09 6.95
N LEU A 179 2.99 0.80 8.22
CA LEU A 179 2.44 -0.50 8.61
C LEU A 179 1.03 -0.76 8.07
N TRP A 180 0.32 0.29 7.65
CA TRP A 180 -1.00 0.16 7.01
C TRP A 180 -0.94 -0.71 5.75
N GLU A 181 0.21 -0.70 5.08
CA GLU A 181 0.49 -1.52 3.89
C GLU A 181 0.54 -3.03 4.17
N THR A 182 0.56 -3.47 5.44
CA THR A 182 0.47 -4.91 5.79
C THR A 182 -0.75 -5.58 5.16
N SER A 183 -1.89 -4.89 5.13
CA SER A 183 -3.12 -5.42 4.53
C SER A 183 -3.03 -5.61 3.01
N THR A 184 -2.14 -4.87 2.33
CA THR A 184 -1.91 -4.94 0.88
C THR A 184 -1.30 -6.30 0.48
N ILE A 185 -0.52 -6.94 1.37
CA ILE A 185 -0.03 -8.32 1.17
C ILE A 185 -1.20 -9.26 0.87
N PHE A 186 -2.20 -9.26 1.75
CA PHE A 186 -3.35 -10.14 1.61
C PHE A 186 -4.30 -9.68 0.50
N LEU A 187 -4.37 -8.37 0.23
CA LEU A 187 -5.16 -7.82 -0.87
C LEU A 187 -4.68 -8.36 -2.21
N ASN A 188 -3.38 -8.30 -2.45
CA ASN A 188 -2.77 -8.77 -3.69
C ASN A 188 -2.92 -10.27 -3.86
N ILE A 189 -2.68 -11.06 -2.81
CA ILE A 189 -2.92 -12.51 -2.84
C ILE A 189 -4.41 -12.81 -3.16
N HIS A 190 -5.35 -12.05 -2.57
CA HIS A 190 -6.77 -12.25 -2.82
C HIS A 190 -7.13 -11.95 -4.28
N TRP A 191 -6.58 -10.85 -4.82
CA TRP A 191 -6.75 -10.47 -6.20
C TRP A 191 -6.16 -11.49 -7.18
N PHE A 192 -4.96 -12.03 -6.91
CA PHE A 192 -4.39 -13.08 -7.74
C PHE A 192 -5.19 -14.37 -7.68
N CYS A 193 -5.80 -14.72 -6.55
CA CYS A 193 -6.74 -15.85 -6.49
C CYS A 193 -7.92 -15.64 -7.45
N ASP A 194 -8.42 -14.40 -7.58
CA ASP A 194 -9.47 -14.06 -8.55
C ASP A 194 -9.04 -14.22 -10.02
N LYS A 195 -7.73 -14.13 -10.31
CA LYS A 195 -7.21 -14.21 -11.68
C LYS A 195 -6.62 -15.57 -12.06
N THR A 196 -6.31 -16.43 -11.09
CA THR A 196 -5.60 -17.70 -11.29
C THR A 196 -6.48 -18.94 -11.10
N ASN A 197 -7.76 -18.87 -11.49
CA ASN A 197 -8.75 -19.96 -11.33
C ASN A 197 -8.89 -20.46 -9.87
N ASN A 198 -8.48 -19.68 -8.87
CA ASN A 198 -8.60 -20.01 -7.45
C ASN A 198 -9.78 -19.30 -6.76
N SER A 199 -10.66 -18.67 -7.55
CA SER A 199 -11.84 -17.97 -7.04
C SER A 199 -12.79 -18.92 -6.32
N GLY A 200 -13.20 -18.57 -5.11
CA GLY A 200 -14.08 -19.40 -4.27
C GLY A 200 -13.39 -20.60 -3.62
N GLY A 201 -12.10 -20.84 -3.87
CA GLY A 201 -11.34 -21.93 -3.26
C GLY A 201 -10.98 -21.68 -1.79
N ILE A 202 -10.50 -22.73 -1.12
CA ILE A 202 -10.08 -22.68 0.30
C ILE A 202 -8.94 -21.66 0.52
N LEU A 203 -7.98 -21.59 -0.40
CA LEU A 203 -6.89 -20.60 -0.35
C LEU A 203 -7.43 -19.17 -0.30
N GLN A 204 -8.38 -18.84 -1.20
CA GLN A 204 -8.96 -17.51 -1.25
C GLN A 204 -9.80 -17.21 -0.01
N LEU A 205 -10.51 -18.21 0.54
CA LEU A 205 -11.27 -18.07 1.78
C LEU A 205 -10.36 -17.74 2.96
N ILE A 206 -9.32 -18.55 3.19
CA ILE A 206 -8.35 -18.36 4.27
C ILE A 206 -7.69 -16.98 4.12
N ASN A 207 -7.21 -16.65 2.92
CA ASN A 207 -6.61 -15.35 2.66
C ASN A 207 -7.61 -14.20 2.84
N GLY A 208 -8.88 -14.39 2.50
CA GLY A 208 -9.95 -13.41 2.74
C GLY A 208 -10.15 -13.08 4.21
N VAL A 209 -10.02 -14.07 5.10
CA VAL A 209 -10.04 -13.85 6.57
C VAL A 209 -8.84 -13.00 6.98
N PHE A 210 -7.63 -13.36 6.54
CA PHE A 210 -6.43 -12.57 6.83
C PHE A 210 -6.49 -11.15 6.25
N LEU A 211 -7.06 -10.97 5.06
CA LEU A 211 -7.28 -9.66 4.45
C LEU A 211 -8.20 -8.79 5.33
N LEU A 212 -9.37 -9.30 5.72
CA LEU A 212 -10.29 -8.53 6.56
C LEU A 212 -9.70 -8.23 7.94
N ALA A 213 -9.07 -9.23 8.57
CA ALA A 213 -8.46 -9.08 9.89
C ALA A 213 -7.30 -8.07 9.87
N SER A 214 -6.39 -8.19 8.89
CA SER A 214 -5.28 -7.25 8.74
C SER A 214 -5.75 -5.84 8.39
N PHE A 215 -6.72 -5.69 7.47
CA PHE A 215 -7.25 -4.38 7.11
C PHE A 215 -7.90 -3.68 8.31
N LEU A 216 -8.78 -4.39 9.04
CA LEU A 216 -9.39 -3.87 10.26
C LEU A 216 -8.32 -3.54 11.32
N GLY A 217 -7.38 -4.45 11.55
CA GLY A 217 -6.35 -4.31 12.57
C GLY A 217 -5.38 -3.15 12.30
N VAL A 218 -4.73 -3.14 11.15
CA VAL A 218 -3.64 -2.18 10.86
C VAL A 218 -4.14 -0.84 10.35
N ARG A 219 -5.19 -0.80 9.50
CA ARG A 219 -5.67 0.45 8.88
C ARG A 219 -6.72 1.15 9.73
N ILE A 220 -7.66 0.39 10.31
CA ILE A 220 -8.78 0.99 11.06
C ILE A 220 -8.41 1.16 12.53
N ILE A 221 -8.11 0.09 13.26
CA ILE A 221 -7.87 0.15 14.71
C ILE A 221 -6.54 0.84 15.00
N HIS A 222 -5.43 0.27 14.52
CA HIS A 222 -4.10 0.86 14.72
C HIS A 222 -3.97 2.21 14.01
N GLY A 223 -4.46 2.34 12.77
CA GLY A 223 -4.41 3.60 12.04
C GLY A 223 -5.16 4.74 12.72
N SER A 224 -6.32 4.48 13.33
CA SER A 224 -7.04 5.49 14.13
C SER A 224 -6.25 5.88 15.39
N TRP A 225 -5.65 4.91 16.08
CA TRP A 225 -4.81 5.19 17.25
C TRP A 225 -3.56 6.00 16.90
N VAL A 226 -2.85 5.65 15.81
CA VAL A 226 -1.71 6.41 15.30
C VAL A 226 -2.15 7.82 14.90
N SER A 227 -3.30 7.95 14.23
CA SER A 227 -3.83 9.25 13.80
C SER A 227 -4.20 10.14 14.98
N TRP A 228 -4.79 9.58 16.04
CA TRP A 228 -5.06 10.33 17.27
C TRP A 228 -3.78 10.89 17.90
N ASN A 229 -2.74 10.06 18.03
CA ASN A 229 -1.44 10.51 18.55
C ASN A 229 -0.80 11.56 17.64
N PHE A 230 -0.86 11.37 16.33
CA PHE A 230 -0.40 12.32 15.33
C PHE A 230 -1.07 13.69 15.50
N TRP A 231 -2.40 13.74 15.68
CA TRP A 231 -3.12 14.99 15.88
C TRP A 231 -2.74 15.69 17.19
N ASN A 232 -2.48 14.94 18.26
CA ASN A 232 -1.94 15.51 19.50
C ASN A 232 -0.56 16.11 19.28
N THR A 233 0.38 15.36 18.68
CA THR A 233 1.71 15.89 18.37
C THR A 233 1.65 17.11 17.45
N LEU A 234 0.82 17.06 16.40
CA LEU A 234 0.67 18.18 15.49
C LEU A 234 0.11 19.41 16.21
N ARG A 235 -0.85 19.24 17.12
CA ARG A 235 -1.40 20.33 17.94
C ARG A 235 -0.35 20.96 18.84
N ASP A 236 0.53 20.14 19.43
CA ASP A 236 1.57 20.61 20.36
C ASP A 236 2.66 21.43 19.66
N VAL A 237 2.90 21.16 18.36
CA VAL A 237 4.00 21.80 17.60
C VAL A 237 3.52 22.71 16.47
N LYS A 238 2.21 22.90 16.29
CA LYS A 238 1.63 23.67 15.17
C LYS A 238 2.16 25.10 15.06
N ASP A 239 2.52 25.72 16.18
CA ASP A 239 3.03 27.10 16.23
C ASP A 239 4.53 27.18 15.91
N ASN A 240 5.23 26.03 15.90
CA ASN A 240 6.67 25.90 15.61
C ASN A 240 6.96 25.48 14.17
N VAL A 241 5.92 25.21 13.36
CA VAL A 241 6.06 24.74 11.97
C VAL A 241 5.25 25.62 11.00
N PRO A 242 5.65 25.70 9.72
CA PRO A 242 4.88 26.47 8.74
C PRO A 242 3.44 25.94 8.61
N LEU A 243 2.46 26.84 8.45
CA LEU A 243 1.05 26.48 8.26
C LEU A 243 0.86 25.46 7.13
N THR A 244 1.66 25.53 6.07
CA THR A 244 1.65 24.57 4.96
C THR A 244 1.86 23.13 5.44
N PHE A 245 2.75 22.89 6.41
CA PHE A 245 2.98 21.56 6.96
C PHE A 245 1.75 21.07 7.72
N VAL A 246 1.17 21.93 8.57
CA VAL A 246 -0.06 21.60 9.31
C VAL A 246 -1.21 21.23 8.36
N LEU A 247 -1.39 22.00 7.28
CA LEU A 247 -2.43 21.75 6.29
C LEU A 247 -2.19 20.46 5.51
N VAL A 248 -0.98 20.26 4.95
CA VAL A 248 -0.68 19.06 4.14
C VAL A 248 -0.81 17.79 4.97
N TYR A 249 -0.22 17.76 6.18
CA TYR A 249 -0.31 16.58 7.05
C TYR A 249 -1.72 16.38 7.62
N GLY A 250 -2.41 17.44 8.02
CA GLY A 250 -3.77 17.36 8.57
C GLY A 250 -4.79 16.88 7.52
N VAL A 251 -4.81 17.51 6.34
CA VAL A 251 -5.68 17.11 5.22
C VAL A 251 -5.31 15.71 4.74
N GLY A 252 -4.01 15.42 4.59
CA GLY A 252 -3.53 14.09 4.21
C GLY A 252 -3.99 13.00 5.18
N ASN A 253 -3.91 13.24 6.49
CA ASN A 253 -4.36 12.28 7.49
C ASN A 253 -5.87 12.01 7.41
N ILE A 254 -6.70 13.07 7.26
CA ILE A 254 -8.16 12.92 7.09
C ILE A 254 -8.48 12.14 5.82
N LEU A 255 -7.86 12.52 4.70
CA LEU A 255 -8.05 11.87 3.40
C LEU A 255 -7.70 10.37 3.48
N LEU A 256 -6.52 10.04 3.99
CA LEU A 256 -6.05 8.65 4.03
C LEU A 256 -6.91 7.77 4.96
N ASN A 257 -7.31 8.29 6.12
CA ASN A 257 -8.24 7.56 7.00
C ASN A 257 -9.62 7.42 6.35
N GLY A 258 -10.13 8.46 5.71
CA GLY A 258 -11.40 8.40 4.98
C GLY A 258 -11.40 7.32 3.89
N LEU A 259 -10.33 7.24 3.10
CA LEU A 259 -10.15 6.19 2.10
C LEU A 259 -10.11 4.79 2.73
N ASN A 260 -9.39 4.62 3.85
CA ASN A 260 -9.36 3.34 4.57
C ASN A 260 -10.77 2.90 4.97
N TRP A 261 -11.58 3.80 5.53
CA TRP A 261 -12.98 3.50 5.87
C TRP A 261 -13.82 3.13 4.64
N ILE A 262 -13.70 3.89 3.54
CA ILE A 262 -14.41 3.62 2.29
C ILE A 262 -14.06 2.22 1.75
N TRP A 263 -12.78 1.88 1.69
CA TRP A 263 -12.32 0.58 1.20
C TRP A 263 -12.78 -0.56 2.11
N PHE A 264 -12.73 -0.38 3.43
CA PHE A 264 -13.26 -1.39 4.36
C PHE A 264 -14.77 -1.61 4.16
N SER A 265 -15.55 -0.54 4.00
CA SER A 265 -16.99 -0.65 3.69
C SER A 265 -17.24 -1.39 2.37
N LYS A 266 -16.42 -1.16 1.34
CA LYS A 266 -16.48 -1.91 0.07
C LYS A 266 -16.19 -3.41 0.29
N MET A 267 -15.18 -3.75 1.09
CA MET A 267 -14.87 -5.15 1.44
C MET A 267 -16.02 -5.84 2.18
N VAL A 268 -16.58 -5.20 3.21
CA VAL A 268 -17.74 -5.73 3.96
C VAL A 268 -18.95 -5.91 3.06
N THR A 269 -19.23 -4.94 2.17
CA THR A 269 -20.34 -5.03 1.22
C THR A 269 -20.16 -6.20 0.25
N ALA A 270 -18.94 -6.41 -0.26
CA ALA A 270 -18.62 -7.53 -1.13
C ALA A 270 -18.84 -8.87 -0.41
N LEU A 271 -18.44 -8.97 0.86
CA LEU A 271 -18.67 -10.14 1.69
C LEU A 271 -20.17 -10.40 1.93
N GLN A 272 -20.94 -9.37 2.30
CA GLN A 272 -22.38 -9.50 2.53
C GLN A 272 -23.14 -9.97 1.27
N LYS A 273 -22.74 -9.51 0.09
CA LYS A 273 -23.33 -9.97 -1.18
C LYS A 273 -23.16 -11.47 -1.37
N ARG A 274 -22.01 -12.03 -0.98
CA ARG A 274 -21.75 -13.48 -1.03
C ARG A 274 -22.62 -14.29 -0.08
N PHE A 275 -23.11 -13.72 1.02
CA PHE A 275 -24.06 -14.38 1.93
C PHE A 275 -25.53 -14.22 1.52
N LYS A 276 -25.85 -13.23 0.69
CA LYS A 276 -27.22 -13.03 0.15
C LYS A 276 -27.50 -13.90 -1.08
N GLN A 277 -26.49 -14.18 -1.92
CA GLN A 277 -26.62 -15.05 -3.10
C GLN A 277 -27.01 -16.53 -2.84
N PRO A 278 -26.59 -17.19 -1.73
CA PRO A 278 -26.98 -18.56 -1.40
C PRO A 278 -28.51 -18.73 -1.25
N LYS A 279 -29.22 -17.71 -0.75
CA LYS A 279 -30.68 -17.75 -0.59
C LYS A 279 -31.42 -17.74 -1.93
N ALA A 280 -30.87 -17.12 -2.96
CA ALA A 280 -31.48 -17.08 -4.29
C ALA A 280 -31.32 -18.42 -5.03
N ALA A 281 -30.15 -19.06 -4.93
CA ALA A 281 -29.91 -20.38 -5.54
C ALA A 281 -30.70 -21.50 -4.83
N ALA A 282 -30.83 -21.44 -3.50
CA ALA A 282 -31.64 -22.39 -2.74
C ALA A 282 -33.16 -22.24 -3.00
N ALA A 283 -33.65 -21.01 -3.23
CA ALA A 283 -35.05 -20.76 -3.57
C ALA A 283 -35.46 -21.23 -4.98
N VAL A 284 -34.51 -21.24 -5.93
CA VAL A 284 -34.74 -21.79 -7.27
C VAL A 284 -34.84 -23.32 -7.23
N LEU A 285 -34.05 -23.99 -6.36
CA LEU A 285 -34.13 -25.43 -6.16
C LEU A 285 -35.39 -25.87 -5.38
N SER A 286 -35.93 -25.03 -4.48
CA SER A 286 -37.18 -25.35 -3.76
C SER A 286 -38.44 -25.21 -4.60
N ASN A 287 -38.40 -24.41 -5.67
CA ASN A 287 -39.55 -24.14 -6.55
C ASN A 287 -39.62 -25.07 -7.77
N GLY A 288 -38.69 -26.03 -7.89
CA GLY A 288 -38.54 -26.91 -9.07
C GLY A 288 -39.17 -28.29 -8.95
N VAL A 289 -39.94 -28.62 -7.90
CA VAL A 289 -40.66 -29.90 -7.83
C VAL A 289 -42.04 -29.73 -8.45
N PRO A 290 -42.35 -30.33 -9.63
CA PRO A 290 -43.70 -30.30 -10.16
C PRO A 290 -44.59 -31.11 -9.22
N LYS A 291 -45.69 -30.51 -8.74
CA LYS A 291 -46.80 -31.26 -8.14
C LYS A 291 -47.25 -32.30 -9.17
N LYS A 292 -47.05 -33.60 -8.86
CA LYS A 292 -47.69 -34.71 -9.58
C LYS A 292 -49.18 -34.39 -9.70
N VAL A 293 -49.65 -34.26 -10.94
CA VAL A 293 -51.07 -34.20 -11.27
C VAL A 293 -51.60 -35.62 -11.18
N ASP A 294 -52.26 -35.95 -10.07
CA ASP A 294 -53.14 -37.10 -9.99
C ASP A 294 -54.40 -36.81 -10.81
N LYS A 295 -54.46 -37.31 -12.05
CA LYS A 295 -55.72 -37.62 -12.74
C LYS A 295 -55.53 -38.84 -13.64
N ILE A 296 -55.71 -40.01 -13.04
CA ILE A 296 -56.11 -41.23 -13.74
C ILE A 296 -57.66 -41.28 -13.73
N ALA A 297 -58.22 -41.80 -14.83
CA ALA A 297 -59.59 -42.29 -15.05
C ALA A 297 -60.70 -41.28 -15.42
N LYS A 298 -61.06 -41.32 -16.71
CA LYS A 298 -62.40 -41.60 -17.27
C LYS A 298 -62.28 -41.49 -18.81
N MET A 299 -62.27 -42.63 -19.50
CA MET A 299 -63.42 -43.26 -20.18
C MET A 299 -63.59 -42.75 -21.61
N GLU A 300 -63.75 -43.73 -22.50
CA GLU A 300 -63.97 -43.71 -23.97
C GLU A 300 -62.73 -43.57 -24.86
#